data_AF-A0A1M7R856-F1
#
_entry.id   AF-A0A1M7R856-F1
#
_cell.length_a   1.000
_cell.length_b   1.000
_cell.length_c   1.000
_cell.angle_alpha   90.00
_cell.angle_beta   90.00
_cell.angle_gamma   90.00
#
_symmetry.space_group_name_H-M   'P 1'
#
loop_
_entity.id
_entity.type
_entity.pdbx_description
1 polymer ?
#
loop_
_entity_poly.entity_id
_entity_poly.type
_entity_poly.pdbx_seq_one_letter_code
_entity_poly.pdbx_strand_id
1 'polypeptide(L)'
;MSEPDVEGAPPPEPEAPPSLLESLTPVAADWAAGEAAEARLSGWGTTTGALAGFARWVGSVRPGNDAPFQRVRLVAFAADHGVTDGAATVHALLAGEGVLPLLARRADVSIRVVDAALAGGPLPGNVSARRVRAGSPSVDRHDPLTPEEVEAALDLGAVVADEEVDAGADLVIPAVATESAIVPATVLIGALSEVEPVKALGYDAYLPDAVWIARCAAVRDGMHRVAKSAATLATRRLLAIGGGADLAAAAGFLVRTAARRTPALLDGVGVAAAALVARALAPDAPGWWCVPHASGRAGEKQAFNALKLRPAMDLGVRLGDGAAALLTLPMLTATVELTAAAPRPAEPEPEPVLPVSTDPDEVIGGVGGYDAGPRGPEEAASPAPEVTTATAPDESAPAPPSADPAPPADPALDAPADPAAVDPADPAVDDPTDPLAVDPEPAERRPAAGVDPGDPALVDPVDPLAVDPEPAERRPAAGVKPGDGAAPSGG
;
A
#
# COMPACT_ATOMS: atom_id res chain seq x y z
N MET A 1 1.89 23.84 -71.39
CA MET A 1 2.56 23.45 -70.14
C MET A 1 1.84 24.21 -69.05
N SER A 2 1.00 23.50 -68.29
CA SER A 2 0.24 24.05 -67.18
C SER A 2 1.07 23.86 -65.91
N GLU A 3 1.17 24.90 -65.09
CA GLU A 3 1.77 24.84 -63.75
C GLU A 3 0.94 23.92 -62.84
N PRO A 4 1.56 23.16 -61.91
CA PRO A 4 0.82 22.31 -61.01
C PRO A 4 0.29 23.11 -59.82
N ASP A 5 -0.98 22.87 -59.50
CA ASP A 5 -1.65 23.36 -58.30
C ASP A 5 -0.93 22.88 -57.03
N VAL A 6 -0.53 23.82 -56.18
CA VAL A 6 -0.06 23.54 -54.83
C VAL A 6 -1.29 23.48 -53.93
N GLU A 7 -1.74 22.27 -53.68
CA GLU A 7 -2.81 21.96 -52.74
C GLU A 7 -2.37 22.35 -51.32
N GLY A 8 -3.08 23.31 -50.73
CA GLY A 8 -2.77 23.86 -49.42
C GLY A 8 -2.88 22.81 -48.32
N ALA A 9 -1.89 22.77 -47.44
CA ALA A 9 -1.90 21.93 -46.24
C ALA A 9 -3.19 22.20 -45.43
N PRO A 10 -3.84 21.15 -44.89
CA PRO A 10 -5.00 21.32 -44.04
C PRO A 10 -4.65 22.19 -42.84
N PRO A 11 -5.59 23.03 -42.36
CA PRO A 11 -5.35 23.85 -41.17
C PRO A 11 -4.95 22.95 -39.99
N PRO A 12 -4.02 23.39 -39.13
CA PRO A 12 -3.65 22.62 -37.96
C PRO A 12 -4.92 22.34 -37.14
N GLU A 13 -5.09 21.08 -36.74
CA GLU A 13 -6.16 20.69 -35.84
C GLU A 13 -6.10 21.55 -34.57
N PRO A 14 -7.26 21.97 -34.01
CA PRO A 14 -7.26 22.74 -32.78
C PRO A 14 -6.54 21.94 -31.69
N GLU A 15 -5.49 22.53 -31.11
CA GLU A 15 -4.79 21.94 -29.96
C GLU A 15 -5.83 21.58 -28.88
N ALA A 16 -5.86 20.31 -28.50
CA ALA A 16 -6.65 19.86 -27.37
C ALA A 16 -6.27 20.71 -26.13
N PRO A 17 -7.25 21.11 -25.29
CA PRO A 17 -6.92 21.84 -24.07
C PRO A 17 -5.89 21.03 -23.26
N PRO A 18 -4.89 21.68 -22.64
CA PRO A 18 -3.88 20.99 -21.85
C PRO A 18 -4.57 20.14 -20.77
N SER A 19 -4.05 18.93 -20.56
CA SER A 19 -4.62 17.99 -19.59
C SER A 19 -4.71 18.64 -18.20
N LEU A 20 -5.76 18.32 -17.43
CA LEU A 20 -6.02 19.01 -16.15
C LEU A 20 -4.84 18.84 -15.17
N LEU A 21 -4.02 17.81 -15.37
CA LEU A 21 -2.84 17.46 -14.58
C LEU A 21 -1.55 18.22 -14.97
N GLU A 22 -1.43 18.75 -16.19
CA GLU A 22 -0.20 19.45 -16.62
C GLU A 22 0.04 20.78 -15.90
N SER A 23 -1.02 21.37 -15.36
CA SER A 23 -0.97 22.61 -14.58
C SER A 23 -0.77 22.41 -13.07
N LEU A 24 -0.67 21.17 -12.59
CA LEU A 24 -0.75 20.86 -11.16
C LEU A 24 0.59 20.45 -10.59
N THR A 25 1.14 21.30 -9.74
CA THR A 25 2.29 20.97 -8.90
C THR A 25 1.80 20.88 -7.46
N PRO A 26 1.70 19.67 -6.88
CA PRO A 26 1.43 19.53 -5.46
C PRO A 26 2.46 20.31 -4.64
N VAL A 27 2.00 20.98 -3.60
CA VAL A 27 2.89 21.68 -2.68
C VAL A 27 3.47 20.65 -1.72
N ALA A 28 4.79 20.70 -1.47
CA ALA A 28 5.41 19.81 -0.50
C ALA A 28 4.78 19.97 0.91
N ALA A 29 4.65 18.87 1.63
CA ALA A 29 4.17 18.86 3.01
C ALA A 29 5.19 19.53 3.96
N ASP A 30 4.70 20.08 5.08
CA ASP A 30 5.53 20.76 6.07
C ASP A 30 6.17 19.75 7.05
N TRP A 31 7.29 19.17 6.66
CA TRP A 31 7.98 18.17 7.48
C TRP A 31 8.41 18.69 8.85
N ALA A 32 8.71 19.99 8.98
CA ALA A 32 9.09 20.58 10.26
C ALA A 32 7.89 20.69 11.21
N ALA A 33 6.72 21.07 10.69
CA ALA A 33 5.48 21.03 11.48
C ALA A 33 5.10 19.61 11.91
N GLY A 34 5.38 18.61 11.07
CA GLY A 34 5.24 17.20 11.41
C GLY A 34 6.13 16.76 12.56
N GLU A 35 7.42 17.09 12.50
CA GLU A 35 8.37 16.81 13.58
C GLU A 35 7.94 17.46 14.90
N ALA A 36 7.44 18.69 14.85
CA ALA A 36 6.90 19.37 16.01
C ALA A 36 5.64 18.68 16.58
N ALA A 37 4.76 18.15 15.73
CA ALA A 37 3.58 17.40 16.15
C ALA A 37 3.93 16.05 16.78
N GLU A 38 4.91 15.34 16.22
CA GLU A 38 5.48 14.11 16.77
C GLU A 38 6.10 14.36 18.17
N ALA A 39 6.96 15.38 18.27
CA ALA A 39 7.59 15.77 19.53
C ALA A 39 6.56 16.19 20.59
N ARG A 40 5.49 16.88 20.18
CA ARG A 40 4.39 17.24 21.09
C ARG A 40 3.69 15.99 21.62
N LEU A 41 3.36 15.01 20.78
CA LEU A 41 2.75 13.76 21.21
C LEU A 41 3.62 13.04 22.26
N SER A 42 4.95 13.08 22.11
CA SER A 42 5.89 12.54 23.11
C SER A 42 5.84 13.22 24.49
N GLY A 43 5.12 14.35 24.63
CA GLY A 43 4.84 14.98 25.92
C GLY A 43 4.03 14.10 26.88
N TRP A 44 3.33 13.09 26.38
CA TRP A 44 2.67 12.05 27.18
C TRP A 44 3.63 10.97 27.70
N GLY A 45 4.88 10.94 27.21
CA GLY A 45 5.89 9.92 27.47
C GLY A 45 6.56 9.42 26.20
N THR A 46 7.67 8.69 26.33
CA THR A 46 8.52 8.23 25.21
C THR A 46 7.99 7.00 24.46
N THR A 47 6.81 6.47 24.81
CA THR A 47 6.27 5.19 24.29
C THR A 47 4.98 5.37 23.47
N THR A 48 4.95 6.34 22.55
CA THR A 48 3.76 6.60 21.70
C THR A 48 3.68 5.67 20.48
N GLY A 49 4.74 4.91 20.19
CA GLY A 49 4.75 3.83 19.21
C GLY A 49 4.29 4.25 17.82
N ALA A 50 3.41 3.46 17.21
CA ALA A 50 2.85 3.70 15.87
C ALA A 50 2.13 5.07 15.73
N LEU A 51 1.62 5.64 16.82
CA LEU A 51 0.92 6.93 16.80
C LEU A 51 1.86 8.09 16.45
N ALA A 52 3.16 7.96 16.72
CA ALA A 52 4.16 8.96 16.33
C ALA A 52 4.18 9.19 14.82
N GLY A 53 4.05 8.13 14.02
CA GLY A 53 3.98 8.23 12.56
C GLY A 53 2.74 8.99 12.08
N PHE A 54 1.58 8.74 12.70
CA PHE A 54 0.36 9.49 12.39
C PHE A 54 0.45 10.95 12.81
N ALA A 55 0.97 11.24 14.01
CA ALA A 55 1.14 12.63 14.47
C ALA A 55 2.07 13.41 13.55
N ARG A 56 3.21 12.81 13.18
CA ARG A 56 4.16 13.39 12.23
C ARG A 56 3.49 13.71 10.91
N TRP A 57 2.81 12.73 10.31
CA TRP A 57 2.15 12.92 9.03
C TRP A 57 1.06 13.99 9.09
N VAL A 58 0.14 13.91 10.06
CA VAL A 58 -0.95 14.90 10.21
C VAL A 58 -0.39 16.31 10.39
N GLY A 59 0.64 16.47 11.24
CA GLY A 59 1.30 17.76 11.44
C GLY A 59 1.91 18.31 10.16
N SER A 60 2.39 17.44 9.26
CA SER A 60 2.94 17.85 7.97
C SER A 60 1.91 18.27 6.94
N VAL A 61 0.75 17.62 6.90
CA VAL A 61 -0.29 17.93 5.92
C VAL A 61 -1.28 19.01 6.40
N ARG A 62 -1.38 19.22 7.72
CA ARG A 62 -2.31 20.16 8.36
C ARG A 62 -1.60 20.97 9.48
N PRO A 63 -0.57 21.77 9.15
CA PRO A 63 0.18 22.51 10.15
C PRO A 63 -0.72 23.45 10.96
N GLY A 64 -0.68 23.31 12.29
CA GLY A 64 -1.47 24.13 13.24
C GLY A 64 -2.96 23.81 13.31
N ASN A 65 -3.45 22.78 12.59
CA ASN A 65 -4.83 22.31 12.72
C ASN A 65 -4.87 21.01 13.54
N ASP A 66 -5.25 21.17 14.80
CA ASP A 66 -5.34 20.09 15.77
C ASP A 66 -6.74 19.44 15.81
N ALA A 67 -7.64 19.77 14.87
CA ALA A 67 -8.96 19.16 14.79
C ALA A 67 -8.91 17.78 14.11
N PRO A 68 -9.62 16.77 14.65
CA PRO A 68 -9.77 15.49 13.96
C PRO A 68 -10.45 15.67 12.59
N PHE A 69 -10.15 14.76 11.66
CA PHE A 69 -10.85 14.71 10.37
C PHE A 69 -12.35 14.45 10.60
N GLN A 70 -13.20 15.28 10.02
CA GLN A 70 -14.65 15.27 10.20
C GLN A 70 -15.39 14.75 8.97
N ARG A 71 -14.83 14.95 7.77
CA ARG A 71 -15.49 14.61 6.50
C ARG A 71 -14.60 13.69 5.69
N VAL A 72 -14.41 12.50 6.21
CA VAL A 72 -13.70 11.44 5.51
C VAL A 72 -14.55 10.90 4.37
N ARG A 73 -13.94 10.72 3.19
CA ARG A 73 -14.60 10.19 1.99
C ARG A 73 -13.84 9.00 1.43
N LEU A 74 -14.52 7.88 1.24
CA LEU A 74 -13.98 6.74 0.50
C LEU A 74 -14.43 6.82 -0.96
N VAL A 75 -13.49 6.75 -1.90
CA VAL A 75 -13.76 6.80 -3.34
C VAL A 75 -13.25 5.52 -4.00
N ALA A 76 -14.19 4.68 -4.43
CA ALA A 76 -13.93 3.39 -5.03
C ALA A 76 -14.01 3.46 -6.55
N PHE A 77 -12.87 3.30 -7.24
CA PHE A 77 -12.79 3.21 -8.69
C PHE A 77 -12.96 1.77 -9.14
N ALA A 78 -13.78 1.54 -10.17
CA ALA A 78 -14.07 0.20 -10.67
C ALA A 78 -13.85 0.11 -12.18
N ALA A 79 -13.18 -0.95 -12.62
CA ALA A 79 -13.05 -1.34 -14.01
C ALA A 79 -12.86 -2.86 -14.14
N ASP A 80 -13.22 -3.40 -15.30
CA ASP A 80 -12.97 -4.80 -15.65
C ASP A 80 -11.74 -4.91 -16.56
N HIS A 81 -10.86 -5.88 -16.27
CA HIS A 81 -9.58 -6.07 -16.98
C HIS A 81 -9.45 -7.50 -17.51
N GLY A 82 -9.88 -7.74 -18.75
CA GLY A 82 -9.86 -9.05 -19.40
C GLY A 82 -10.80 -10.11 -18.79
N VAL A 83 -11.22 -9.93 -17.54
CA VAL A 83 -12.20 -10.69 -16.78
C VAL A 83 -13.25 -9.71 -16.28
N THR A 84 -14.52 -10.11 -16.35
CA THR A 84 -15.67 -9.29 -15.94
C THR A 84 -16.16 -9.70 -14.56
N ASP A 85 -15.61 -9.10 -13.53
CA ASP A 85 -15.91 -9.38 -12.12
C ASP A 85 -16.47 -8.16 -11.37
N GLY A 86 -16.23 -6.95 -11.88
CA GLY A 86 -16.47 -5.72 -11.16
C GLY A 86 -17.94 -5.33 -11.01
N ALA A 87 -18.82 -5.71 -11.95
CA ALA A 87 -20.24 -5.38 -11.86
C ALA A 87 -20.89 -5.96 -10.59
N ALA A 88 -20.60 -7.22 -10.26
CA ALA A 88 -21.14 -7.87 -9.05
C ALA A 88 -20.62 -7.19 -7.78
N THR A 89 -19.32 -6.91 -7.71
CA THR A 89 -18.71 -6.21 -6.57
C THR A 89 -19.29 -4.82 -6.38
N VAL A 90 -19.47 -4.06 -7.46
CA VAL A 90 -20.08 -2.72 -7.38
C VAL A 90 -21.55 -2.79 -6.98
N HIS A 91 -22.32 -3.76 -7.48
CA HIS A 91 -23.70 -3.96 -7.01
C HIS A 91 -23.77 -4.21 -5.50
N ALA A 92 -22.89 -5.06 -4.96
CA ALA A 92 -22.80 -5.29 -3.52
C ALA A 92 -22.42 -4.02 -2.74
N LEU A 93 -21.43 -3.26 -3.23
CA LEU A 93 -21.02 -1.98 -2.62
C LEU A 93 -22.19 -0.97 -2.58
N LEU A 94 -22.93 -0.83 -3.68
CA LEU A 94 -24.08 0.06 -3.78
C LEU A 94 -25.26 -0.40 -2.92
N ALA A 95 -25.42 -1.70 -2.72
CA ALA A 95 -26.38 -2.28 -1.79
C ALA A 95 -25.95 -2.13 -0.31
N GLY A 96 -24.72 -1.67 -0.06
CA GLY A 96 -24.18 -1.55 1.30
C GLY A 96 -23.78 -2.90 1.90
N GLU A 97 -23.52 -3.89 1.06
CA GLU A 97 -23.16 -5.26 1.42
C GLU A 97 -21.64 -5.47 1.39
N GLY A 98 -21.17 -6.39 2.23
CA GLY A 98 -19.76 -6.74 2.32
C GLY A 98 -18.97 -5.93 3.36
N VAL A 99 -17.66 -6.17 3.37
CA VAL A 99 -16.74 -5.67 4.41
C VAL A 99 -16.60 -4.15 4.34
N LEU A 100 -16.42 -3.59 3.15
CA LEU A 100 -16.13 -2.17 2.99
C LEU A 100 -17.29 -1.27 3.44
N PRO A 101 -18.56 -1.50 3.02
CA PRO A 101 -19.67 -0.69 3.51
C PRO A 101 -19.96 -0.89 5.01
N LEU A 102 -19.72 -2.09 5.55
CA LEU A 102 -19.84 -2.33 6.99
C LEU A 102 -18.84 -1.47 7.78
N LEU A 103 -17.57 -1.50 7.41
CA LEU A 103 -16.53 -0.71 8.07
C LEU A 103 -16.73 0.79 7.88
N ALA A 104 -17.16 1.20 6.68
CA ALA A 104 -17.41 2.60 6.37
C ALA A 104 -18.55 3.17 7.24
N ARG A 105 -19.66 2.43 7.38
CA ARG A 105 -20.73 2.81 8.33
C ARG A 105 -20.21 2.89 9.77
N ARG A 106 -19.35 1.96 10.19
CA ARG A 106 -18.82 1.95 11.56
C ARG A 106 -17.89 3.12 11.85
N ALA A 107 -17.21 3.63 10.83
CA ALA A 107 -16.28 4.76 10.88
C ALA A 107 -16.91 6.09 10.44
N ASP A 108 -18.22 6.12 10.18
CA ASP A 108 -18.96 7.30 9.66
C ASP A 108 -18.35 7.87 8.35
N VAL A 109 -17.94 6.97 7.46
CA VAL A 109 -17.36 7.32 6.15
C VAL A 109 -18.38 7.01 5.05
N SER A 110 -18.63 7.99 4.18
CA SER A 110 -19.43 7.76 2.98
C SER A 110 -18.58 7.13 1.89
N ILE A 111 -19.16 6.18 1.15
CA ILE A 111 -18.54 5.56 -0.02
C ILE A 111 -19.14 6.17 -1.29
N ARG A 112 -18.28 6.64 -2.19
CA ARG A 112 -18.62 6.96 -3.57
C ARG A 112 -18.02 5.90 -4.48
N VAL A 113 -18.83 5.34 -5.37
CA VAL A 113 -18.35 4.43 -6.42
C VAL A 113 -18.27 5.17 -7.75
N VAL A 114 -17.16 4.99 -8.47
CA VAL A 114 -16.90 5.56 -9.78
C VAL A 114 -16.61 4.42 -10.75
N ASP A 115 -17.47 4.25 -11.73
CA ASP A 115 -17.25 3.30 -12.81
C ASP A 115 -16.39 3.95 -13.88
N ALA A 116 -15.12 3.56 -13.90
CA ALA A 116 -14.14 4.02 -14.87
C ALA A 116 -14.21 3.18 -16.16
N ALA A 117 -14.35 1.85 -16.03
CA ALA A 117 -14.46 0.96 -17.18
C ALA A 117 -15.06 -0.44 -16.91
N LEU A 118 -16.20 -0.54 -16.24
CA LEU A 118 -16.90 -1.82 -16.09
C LEU A 118 -17.49 -2.29 -17.43
N ALA A 119 -17.45 -3.59 -17.65
CA ALA A 119 -18.10 -4.22 -18.79
C ALA A 119 -19.63 -4.23 -18.62
N GLY A 120 -20.35 -4.28 -19.74
CA GLY A 120 -21.81 -4.32 -19.74
C GLY A 120 -22.47 -2.94 -19.69
N GLY A 121 -23.74 -2.90 -19.27
CA GLY A 121 -24.58 -1.70 -19.28
C GLY A 121 -24.22 -0.69 -18.18
N PRO A 122 -24.79 0.53 -18.23
CA PRO A 122 -24.64 1.51 -17.16
C PRO A 122 -25.28 1.00 -15.86
N LEU A 123 -24.66 1.35 -14.74
CA LEU A 123 -25.15 1.04 -13.39
C LEU A 123 -26.14 2.10 -12.88
N PRO A 124 -26.92 1.81 -11.83
CA PRO A 124 -27.85 2.78 -11.25
C PRO A 124 -27.20 4.09 -10.81
N GLY A 125 -27.99 5.18 -10.84
CA GLY A 125 -27.55 6.49 -10.40
C GLY A 125 -26.56 7.14 -11.36
N ASN A 126 -25.59 7.88 -10.82
CA ASN A 126 -24.54 8.59 -11.57
C ASN A 126 -23.21 7.83 -11.61
N VAL A 127 -23.17 6.57 -11.18
CA VAL A 127 -21.94 5.76 -11.06
C VAL A 127 -21.21 5.66 -12.40
N SER A 128 -21.95 5.39 -13.48
CA SER A 128 -21.41 5.26 -14.85
C SER A 128 -21.46 6.57 -15.67
N ALA A 129 -21.77 7.71 -15.05
CA ALA A 129 -22.03 8.97 -15.77
C ALA A 129 -20.81 9.49 -16.56
N ARG A 130 -19.60 9.13 -16.13
CA ARG A 130 -18.33 9.51 -16.77
C ARG A 130 -17.46 8.30 -17.10
N ARG A 131 -18.08 7.15 -17.37
CA ARG A 131 -17.38 5.93 -17.77
C ARG A 131 -16.52 6.23 -19.00
N VAL A 132 -15.24 5.87 -18.94
CA VAL A 132 -14.28 6.10 -20.04
C VAL A 132 -14.53 5.12 -21.17
N ARG A 133 -14.74 3.84 -20.84
CA ARG A 133 -14.99 2.75 -21.81
C ARG A 133 -15.71 1.57 -21.17
N ALA A 134 -16.23 0.63 -21.95
CA ALA A 134 -16.90 -0.56 -21.42
C ALA A 134 -15.94 -1.77 -21.40
N GLY A 135 -15.31 -2.03 -20.24
CA GLY A 135 -14.32 -3.08 -20.07
C GLY A 135 -13.01 -2.82 -20.81
N SER A 136 -11.91 -3.31 -20.25
CA SER A 136 -10.58 -3.25 -20.87
C SER A 136 -10.10 -4.66 -21.24
N PRO A 137 -9.38 -4.84 -22.35
CA PRO A 137 -8.78 -6.12 -22.66
C PRO A 137 -7.65 -6.45 -21.66
N SER A 138 -7.26 -7.72 -21.62
CA SER A 138 -6.20 -8.19 -20.73
C SER A 138 -4.83 -7.63 -21.13
N VAL A 139 -4.09 -7.11 -20.14
CA VAL A 139 -2.81 -6.39 -20.33
C VAL A 139 -1.66 -7.25 -20.85
N ASP A 140 -1.78 -8.58 -20.75
CA ASP A 140 -0.80 -9.54 -21.24
C ASP A 140 -0.82 -9.70 -22.76
N ARG A 141 -1.90 -9.27 -23.43
CA ARG A 141 -2.09 -9.46 -24.88
C ARG A 141 -2.32 -8.17 -25.65
N HIS A 142 -3.01 -7.20 -25.05
CA HIS A 142 -3.46 -5.99 -25.74
C HIS A 142 -3.18 -4.74 -24.91
N ASP A 143 -3.16 -3.59 -25.56
CA ASP A 143 -3.15 -2.30 -24.88
C ASP A 143 -4.54 -2.06 -24.27
N PRO A 144 -4.65 -1.91 -22.94
CA PRO A 144 -5.94 -1.73 -22.28
C PRO A 144 -6.64 -0.43 -22.65
N LEU A 145 -5.85 0.62 -22.90
CA LEU A 145 -6.33 1.97 -23.18
C LEU A 145 -5.61 2.57 -24.39
N THR A 146 -6.33 3.38 -25.14
CA THR A 146 -5.76 4.35 -26.08
C THR A 146 -5.14 5.54 -25.33
N PRO A 147 -4.23 6.32 -25.95
CA PRO A 147 -3.70 7.54 -25.34
C PRO A 147 -4.80 8.52 -24.88
N GLU A 148 -5.87 8.67 -25.67
CA GLU A 148 -6.99 9.54 -25.36
C GLU A 148 -7.80 9.03 -24.16
N GLU A 149 -8.00 7.72 -24.07
CA GLU A 149 -8.64 7.09 -22.91
C GLU A 149 -7.78 7.20 -21.63
N VAL A 150 -6.45 7.24 -21.76
CA VAL A 150 -5.57 7.49 -20.61
C VAL A 150 -5.79 8.91 -20.07
N GLU A 151 -5.78 9.93 -20.93
CA GLU A 151 -6.05 11.31 -20.48
C GLU A 151 -7.46 11.43 -19.90
N ALA A 152 -8.47 10.86 -20.56
CA ALA A 152 -9.85 10.87 -20.07
C ALA A 152 -9.99 10.20 -18.68
N ALA A 153 -9.26 9.11 -18.43
CA ALA A 153 -9.26 8.43 -17.14
C ALA A 153 -8.53 9.25 -16.06
N LEU A 154 -7.38 9.84 -16.38
CA LEU A 154 -6.67 10.74 -15.46
C LEU A 154 -7.54 11.95 -15.09
N ASP A 155 -8.20 12.57 -16.07
CA ASP A 155 -9.11 13.69 -15.87
C ASP A 155 -10.36 13.28 -15.06
N LEU A 156 -10.91 12.08 -15.29
CA LEU A 156 -12.00 11.53 -14.47
C LEU A 156 -11.61 11.54 -12.99
N GLY A 157 -10.42 11.03 -12.67
CA GLY A 157 -9.87 11.04 -11.32
C GLY A 157 -9.76 12.44 -10.73
N ALA A 158 -9.20 13.38 -11.50
CA ALA A 158 -9.04 14.75 -11.06
C ALA A 158 -10.38 15.46 -10.82
N VAL A 159 -11.37 15.28 -11.69
CA VAL A 159 -12.70 15.88 -11.49
C VAL A 159 -13.40 15.28 -10.28
N VAL A 160 -13.29 13.97 -10.04
CA VAL A 160 -13.86 13.34 -8.84
C VAL A 160 -13.18 13.90 -7.58
N ALA A 161 -11.86 14.09 -7.60
CA ALA A 161 -11.14 14.72 -6.49
C ALA A 161 -11.65 16.14 -6.21
N ASP A 162 -11.85 16.95 -7.25
CA ASP A 162 -12.42 18.29 -7.10
C ASP A 162 -13.79 18.27 -6.45
N GLU A 163 -14.67 17.38 -6.90
CA GLU A 163 -16.02 17.25 -6.35
C GLU A 163 -16.01 16.85 -4.87
N GLU A 164 -15.16 15.88 -4.47
CA GLU A 164 -15.06 15.49 -3.06
C GLU A 164 -14.49 16.61 -2.20
N VAL A 165 -13.44 17.30 -2.68
CA VAL A 165 -12.82 18.41 -1.94
C VAL A 165 -13.74 19.62 -1.88
N ASP A 166 -14.51 19.92 -2.93
CA ASP A 166 -15.48 21.02 -2.94
C ASP A 166 -16.71 20.71 -2.07
N ALA A 167 -17.11 19.44 -1.98
CA ALA A 167 -18.04 18.93 -0.96
C ALA A 167 -17.43 18.95 0.46
N GLY A 168 -16.12 19.23 0.54
CA GLY A 168 -15.36 19.54 1.73
C GLY A 168 -14.74 18.34 2.43
N ALA A 169 -14.42 17.30 1.68
CA ALA A 169 -13.58 16.22 2.18
C ALA A 169 -12.29 16.78 2.81
N ASP A 170 -12.02 16.43 4.06
CA ASP A 170 -10.77 16.79 4.76
C ASP A 170 -9.78 15.62 4.84
N LEU A 171 -10.23 14.42 4.46
CA LEU A 171 -9.43 13.22 4.27
C LEU A 171 -10.10 12.34 3.22
N VAL A 172 -9.30 11.76 2.32
CA VAL A 172 -9.81 10.79 1.33
C VAL A 172 -9.20 9.41 1.51
N ILE A 173 -9.96 8.39 1.15
CA ILE A 173 -9.54 6.98 1.09
C ILE A 173 -9.83 6.49 -0.33
N PRO A 174 -8.88 6.57 -1.27
CA PRO A 174 -9.04 5.92 -2.56
C PRO A 174 -9.10 4.41 -2.39
N ALA A 175 -9.89 3.74 -3.22
CA ALA A 175 -9.98 2.29 -3.32
C ALA A 175 -10.08 1.88 -4.79
N VAL A 176 -9.60 0.68 -5.11
CA VAL A 176 -9.80 0.03 -6.41
C VAL A 176 -10.62 -1.23 -6.13
N ALA A 177 -11.85 -1.28 -6.65
CA ALA A 177 -12.88 -2.17 -6.13
C ALA A 177 -13.03 -3.51 -6.87
N THR A 178 -12.09 -3.89 -7.75
CA THR A 178 -12.20 -5.09 -8.59
C THR A 178 -10.98 -5.99 -8.46
N GLU A 179 -11.17 -7.31 -8.43
CA GLU A 179 -10.02 -8.24 -8.37
C GLU A 179 -9.29 -8.32 -9.71
N SER A 180 -9.99 -8.10 -10.83
CA SER A 180 -9.39 -8.03 -12.16
C SER A 180 -8.30 -6.95 -12.25
N ALA A 181 -8.32 -5.92 -11.39
CA ALA A 181 -7.28 -4.89 -11.31
C ALA A 181 -5.93 -5.39 -10.73
N ILE A 182 -5.87 -6.55 -10.07
CA ILE A 182 -4.64 -7.06 -9.43
C ILE A 182 -3.51 -7.26 -10.44
N VAL A 183 -3.80 -7.85 -11.61
CA VAL A 183 -2.80 -8.09 -12.65
C VAL A 183 -2.22 -6.79 -13.22
N PRO A 184 -3.03 -5.83 -13.74
CA PRO A 184 -2.50 -4.55 -14.23
C PRO A 184 -1.80 -3.75 -13.12
N ALA A 185 -2.34 -3.73 -11.91
CA ALA A 185 -1.68 -3.06 -10.78
C ALA A 185 -0.28 -3.65 -10.53
N THR A 186 -0.15 -4.98 -10.55
CA THR A 186 1.14 -5.65 -10.37
C THR A 186 2.09 -5.40 -11.53
N VAL A 187 1.60 -5.31 -12.77
CA VAL A 187 2.42 -4.94 -13.94
C VAL A 187 3.00 -3.54 -13.77
N LEU A 188 2.18 -2.56 -13.35
CA LEU A 188 2.64 -1.20 -13.07
C LEU A 188 3.67 -1.16 -11.93
N ILE A 189 3.41 -1.89 -10.84
CA ILE A 189 4.33 -1.97 -9.70
C ILE A 189 5.67 -2.59 -10.11
N GLY A 190 5.65 -3.70 -10.84
CA GLY A 190 6.87 -4.36 -11.33
C GLY A 190 7.68 -3.46 -12.27
N ALA A 191 6.99 -2.75 -13.17
CA ALA A 191 7.64 -1.82 -14.10
C ALA A 191 8.23 -0.58 -13.42
N LEU A 192 7.52 0.03 -12.46
CA LEU A 192 7.92 1.27 -11.80
C LEU A 192 8.86 1.05 -10.59
N SER A 193 8.86 -0.14 -10.00
CA SER A 193 9.71 -0.50 -8.87
C SER A 193 10.90 -1.39 -9.27
N GLU A 194 11.03 -1.73 -10.57
CA GLU A 194 12.08 -2.62 -11.09
C GLU A 194 12.14 -3.99 -10.39
N VAL A 195 10.97 -4.57 -10.14
CA VAL A 195 10.83 -5.88 -9.45
C VAL A 195 10.36 -6.94 -10.44
N GLU A 196 10.91 -8.14 -10.35
CA GLU A 196 10.52 -9.26 -11.19
C GLU A 196 9.06 -9.72 -10.97
N PRO A 197 8.38 -10.27 -12.01
CA PRO A 197 6.94 -10.56 -11.98
C PRO A 197 6.46 -11.38 -10.78
N VAL A 198 7.17 -12.46 -10.45
CA VAL A 198 6.78 -13.40 -9.38
C VAL A 198 6.88 -12.75 -8.00
N LYS A 199 7.90 -11.90 -7.79
CA LYS A 199 8.08 -11.17 -6.53
C LYS A 199 7.15 -9.97 -6.42
N ALA A 200 6.82 -9.34 -7.54
CA ALA A 200 5.82 -8.27 -7.58
C ALA A 200 4.42 -8.81 -7.22
N LEU A 201 4.02 -9.97 -7.78
CA LEU A 201 2.74 -10.58 -7.41
C LEU A 201 2.78 -11.16 -5.99
N GLY A 202 3.86 -11.86 -5.67
CA GLY A 202 4.00 -12.63 -4.43
C GLY A 202 3.20 -13.93 -4.46
N TYR A 203 3.57 -14.87 -3.60
CA TYR A 203 2.76 -16.07 -3.35
C TYR A 203 1.54 -15.70 -2.50
N ASP A 204 0.38 -16.27 -2.83
CA ASP A 204 -0.83 -16.13 -2.03
C ASP A 204 -1.38 -17.52 -1.69
N ALA A 205 -1.19 -17.93 -0.43
CA ALA A 205 -1.61 -19.24 0.07
C ALA A 205 -3.14 -19.43 0.07
N TYR A 206 -3.91 -18.36 -0.05
CA TYR A 206 -5.38 -18.39 -0.06
C TYR A 206 -5.94 -18.47 -1.48
N LEU A 207 -5.08 -18.45 -2.50
CA LEU A 207 -5.47 -18.53 -3.90
C LEU A 207 -5.16 -19.93 -4.45
N PRO A 208 -6.05 -20.54 -5.25
CA PRO A 208 -5.72 -21.79 -5.92
C PRO A 208 -4.47 -21.62 -6.81
N ASP A 209 -3.55 -22.57 -6.76
CA ASP A 209 -2.27 -22.52 -7.49
C ASP A 209 -2.46 -22.23 -8.99
N ALA A 210 -3.49 -22.79 -9.62
CA ALA A 210 -3.79 -22.55 -11.03
C ALA A 210 -4.09 -21.08 -11.33
N VAL A 211 -4.82 -20.39 -10.44
CA VAL A 211 -5.14 -18.96 -10.58
C VAL A 211 -3.89 -18.13 -10.33
N TRP A 212 -3.09 -18.50 -9.33
CA TRP A 212 -1.81 -17.83 -9.06
C TRP A 212 -0.84 -17.95 -10.25
N ILE A 213 -0.66 -19.14 -10.81
CA ILE A 213 0.17 -19.41 -11.99
C ILE A 213 -0.30 -18.58 -13.19
N ALA A 214 -1.61 -18.53 -13.43
CA ALA A 214 -2.19 -17.74 -14.53
C ALA A 214 -1.93 -16.24 -14.33
N ARG A 215 -2.11 -15.72 -13.11
CA ARG A 215 -1.79 -14.31 -12.78
C ARG A 215 -0.30 -14.03 -12.95
N CYS A 216 0.59 -14.92 -12.49
CA CYS A 216 2.04 -14.81 -12.70
C CYS A 216 2.42 -14.73 -14.19
N ALA A 217 1.84 -15.59 -15.03
CA ALA A 217 2.07 -15.57 -16.47
C ALA A 217 1.60 -14.25 -17.11
N ALA A 218 0.40 -13.80 -16.76
CA ALA A 218 -0.16 -12.54 -17.25
C ALA A 218 0.69 -11.32 -16.83
N VAL A 219 1.16 -11.28 -15.57
CA VAL A 219 2.04 -10.21 -15.07
C VAL A 219 3.37 -10.22 -15.82
N ARG A 220 4.00 -11.39 -16.01
CA ARG A 220 5.24 -11.53 -16.79
C ARG A 220 5.08 -10.97 -18.19
N ASP A 221 4.01 -11.36 -18.88
CA ASP A 221 3.79 -10.98 -20.27
C ASP A 221 3.41 -9.50 -20.39
N GLY A 222 2.59 -8.97 -19.48
CA GLY A 222 2.30 -7.55 -19.39
C GLY A 222 3.55 -6.70 -19.15
N MET A 223 4.40 -7.08 -18.20
CA MET A 223 5.67 -6.39 -17.93
C MET A 223 6.62 -6.45 -19.14
N HIS A 224 6.66 -7.57 -19.86
CA HIS A 224 7.45 -7.68 -21.10
C HIS A 224 6.96 -6.72 -22.19
N ARG A 225 5.64 -6.57 -22.34
CA ARG A 225 5.04 -5.61 -23.30
C ARG A 225 5.39 -4.17 -22.95
N VAL A 226 5.31 -3.82 -21.66
CA VAL A 226 5.76 -2.51 -21.14
C VAL A 226 7.24 -2.29 -21.44
N ALA A 227 8.11 -3.24 -21.09
CA ALA A 227 9.56 -3.12 -21.27
C ALA A 227 9.97 -2.97 -22.75
N LYS A 228 9.29 -3.64 -23.68
CA LYS A 228 9.55 -3.49 -25.13
C LYS A 228 9.25 -2.10 -25.67
N SER A 229 8.42 -1.33 -24.97
CA SER A 229 8.07 0.04 -25.36
C SER A 229 9.03 1.07 -24.76
N ALA A 230 10.09 0.63 -24.06
CA ALA A 230 11.00 1.44 -23.24
C ALA A 230 12.14 2.16 -24.00
N ALA A 231 11.83 2.80 -25.12
CA ALA A 231 12.60 3.98 -25.53
C ALA A 231 11.93 5.21 -24.89
N THR A 232 12.18 5.42 -23.59
CA THR A 232 11.66 6.56 -22.80
C THR A 232 10.13 6.58 -22.69
N LEU A 233 9.55 5.73 -21.83
CA LEU A 233 8.11 5.75 -21.57
C LEU A 233 7.73 6.97 -20.72
N ALA A 234 7.02 7.92 -21.32
CA ALA A 234 6.18 8.83 -20.56
C ALA A 234 5.17 8.01 -19.73
N THR A 235 4.97 8.34 -18.45
CA THR A 235 4.09 7.63 -17.49
C THR A 235 2.70 7.28 -18.06
N ARG A 236 2.16 8.14 -18.93
CA ARG A 236 0.88 7.93 -19.64
C ARG A 236 0.90 6.72 -20.57
N ARG A 237 2.01 6.49 -21.28
CA ARG A 237 2.16 5.32 -22.14
C ARG A 237 2.28 4.01 -21.34
N LEU A 238 2.81 4.08 -20.13
CA LEU A 238 2.80 2.92 -19.22
C LEU A 238 1.36 2.53 -18.86
N LEU A 239 0.51 3.50 -18.52
CA LEU A 239 -0.93 3.26 -18.27
C LEU A 239 -1.63 2.67 -19.50
N ALA A 240 -1.32 3.17 -20.70
CA ALA A 240 -1.91 2.70 -21.95
C ALA A 240 -1.63 1.22 -22.25
N ILE A 241 -0.46 0.71 -21.85
CA ILE A 241 0.02 -0.64 -22.19
C ILE A 241 -0.23 -1.65 -21.06
N GLY A 242 0.01 -1.24 -19.82
CA GLY A 242 0.08 -2.14 -18.66
C GLY A 242 -0.86 -1.78 -17.50
N GLY A 243 -1.69 -0.74 -17.63
CA GLY A 243 -2.62 -0.29 -16.60
C GLY A 243 -4.08 -0.54 -16.97
N GLY A 244 -4.95 0.39 -16.56
CA GLY A 244 -6.35 0.46 -16.98
C GLY A 244 -7.04 1.68 -16.39
N ALA A 245 -8.31 1.89 -16.74
CA ALA A 245 -8.99 3.18 -16.52
C ALA A 245 -9.19 3.52 -15.03
N ASP A 246 -9.46 2.52 -14.19
CA ASP A 246 -9.55 2.67 -12.73
C ASP A 246 -8.21 3.07 -12.08
N LEU A 247 -7.10 2.47 -12.50
CA LEU A 247 -5.76 2.78 -12.00
C LEU A 247 -5.31 4.17 -12.46
N ALA A 248 -5.62 4.55 -13.71
CA ALA A 248 -5.38 5.89 -14.23
C ALA A 248 -6.25 6.93 -13.50
N ALA A 249 -7.53 6.65 -13.27
CA ALA A 249 -8.42 7.53 -12.51
C ALA A 249 -7.97 7.67 -11.05
N ALA A 250 -7.60 6.58 -10.38
CA ALA A 250 -7.05 6.64 -9.03
C ALA A 250 -5.75 7.45 -8.97
N ALA A 251 -4.89 7.37 -9.99
CA ALA A 251 -3.67 8.17 -10.06
C ALA A 251 -3.99 9.67 -10.25
N GLY A 252 -4.89 10.01 -11.17
CA GLY A 252 -5.36 11.39 -11.36
C GLY A 252 -6.02 11.96 -10.12
N PHE A 253 -6.82 11.14 -9.41
CA PHE A 253 -7.44 11.49 -8.13
C PHE A 253 -6.37 11.81 -7.08
N LEU A 254 -5.36 10.96 -6.92
CA LEU A 254 -4.27 11.15 -5.96
C LEU A 254 -3.41 12.39 -6.25
N VAL A 255 -3.09 12.65 -7.52
CA VAL A 255 -2.37 13.88 -7.92
C VAL A 255 -3.22 15.10 -7.58
N ARG A 256 -4.50 15.07 -7.90
CA ARG A 256 -5.39 16.22 -7.70
C ARG A 256 -5.67 16.48 -6.23
N THR A 257 -5.92 15.47 -5.40
CA THR A 257 -6.12 15.66 -3.96
C THR A 257 -4.88 16.26 -3.29
N ALA A 258 -3.69 15.79 -3.66
CA ALA A 258 -2.44 16.38 -3.20
C ALA A 258 -2.29 17.86 -3.64
N ALA A 259 -2.58 18.18 -4.90
CA ALA A 259 -2.57 19.56 -5.40
C ALA A 259 -3.60 20.47 -4.68
N ARG A 260 -4.73 19.89 -4.26
CA ARG A 260 -5.78 20.55 -3.48
C ARG A 260 -5.51 20.59 -1.98
N ARG A 261 -4.36 20.07 -1.52
CA ARG A 261 -3.97 19.98 -0.11
C ARG A 261 -4.93 19.12 0.74
N THR A 262 -5.48 18.07 0.15
CA THR A 262 -6.33 17.10 0.83
C THR A 262 -5.56 15.79 1.02
N PRO A 263 -5.30 15.37 2.27
CA PRO A 263 -4.55 14.16 2.55
C PRO A 263 -5.29 12.89 2.14
N ALA A 264 -4.54 11.81 1.89
CA ALA A 264 -5.09 10.51 1.54
C ALA A 264 -4.52 9.36 2.41
N LEU A 265 -5.36 8.39 2.77
CA LEU A 265 -4.92 7.10 3.31
C LEU A 265 -4.87 6.07 2.18
N LEU A 266 -3.71 5.45 1.98
CA LEU A 266 -3.49 4.47 0.92
C LEU A 266 -3.57 3.05 1.48
N ASP A 267 -4.40 2.21 0.84
CA ASP A 267 -4.57 0.80 1.22
C ASP A 267 -4.91 -0.03 -0.03
N GLY A 268 -4.23 -1.15 -0.20
CA GLY A 268 -4.47 -2.09 -1.28
C GLY A 268 -3.52 -1.92 -2.47
N VAL A 269 -3.33 -3.02 -3.20
CA VAL A 269 -2.36 -3.10 -4.30
C VAL A 269 -2.72 -2.19 -5.48
N GLY A 270 -4.01 -2.03 -5.79
CA GLY A 270 -4.46 -1.14 -6.87
C GLY A 270 -4.15 0.32 -6.57
N VAL A 271 -4.43 0.76 -5.35
CA VAL A 271 -4.11 2.12 -4.87
C VAL A 271 -2.60 2.33 -4.80
N ALA A 272 -1.84 1.34 -4.35
CA ALA A 272 -0.39 1.42 -4.32
C ALA A 272 0.23 1.55 -5.72
N ALA A 273 -0.31 0.84 -6.72
CA ALA A 273 0.07 1.01 -8.12
C ALA A 273 -0.27 2.40 -8.65
N ALA A 274 -1.50 2.88 -8.39
CA ALA A 274 -1.95 4.22 -8.75
C ALA A 274 -1.08 5.32 -8.09
N ALA A 275 -0.63 5.11 -6.86
CA ALA A 275 0.27 6.02 -6.15
C ALA A 275 1.66 6.09 -6.78
N LEU A 276 2.21 4.98 -7.30
CA LEU A 276 3.47 5.00 -8.07
C LEU A 276 3.33 5.80 -9.37
N VAL A 277 2.22 5.60 -10.09
CA VAL A 277 1.90 6.39 -11.28
C VAL A 277 1.75 7.86 -10.92
N ALA A 278 1.00 8.18 -9.88
CA ALA A 278 0.80 9.54 -9.41
C ALA A 278 2.11 10.22 -9.00
N ARG A 279 3.04 9.52 -8.33
CA ARG A 279 4.39 10.04 -8.05
C ARG A 279 5.18 10.32 -9.32
N ALA A 280 5.08 9.45 -10.33
CA ALA A 280 5.77 9.64 -11.60
C ALA A 280 5.19 10.81 -12.41
N LEU A 281 3.92 11.19 -12.19
CA LEU A 281 3.30 12.38 -12.75
C LEU A 281 3.60 13.64 -11.92
N ALA A 282 3.59 13.52 -10.59
CA ALA A 282 3.73 14.61 -9.64
C ALA A 282 4.63 14.17 -8.44
N PRO A 283 5.95 14.45 -8.51
CA PRO A 283 6.93 13.94 -7.55
C PRO A 283 6.70 14.31 -6.08
N ASP A 284 6.04 15.44 -5.81
CA ASP A 284 5.77 15.95 -4.45
C ASP A 284 4.46 15.40 -3.84
N ALA A 285 3.63 14.72 -4.64
CA ALA A 285 2.35 14.17 -4.19
C ALA A 285 2.46 13.19 -2.99
N PRO A 286 3.51 12.33 -2.88
CA PRO A 286 3.65 11.39 -1.76
C PRO A 286 3.67 12.04 -0.38
N GLY A 287 4.05 13.32 -0.26
CA GLY A 287 4.01 14.03 1.03
C GLY A 287 2.60 14.15 1.63
N TRP A 288 1.55 13.99 0.81
CA TRP A 288 0.15 14.09 1.22
C TRP A 288 -0.47 12.75 1.64
N TRP A 289 0.27 11.66 1.51
CA TRP A 289 -0.27 10.32 1.66
C TRP A 289 0.27 9.64 2.92
N CYS A 290 -0.59 8.87 3.59
CA CYS A 290 -0.19 7.98 4.66
C CYS A 290 -0.61 6.56 4.32
N VAL A 291 0.27 5.60 4.63
CA VAL A 291 -0.05 4.18 4.59
C VAL A 291 -0.34 3.77 6.04
N PRO A 292 -1.62 3.61 6.44
CA PRO A 292 -1.93 3.23 7.80
C PRO A 292 -1.44 1.81 8.11
N HIS A 293 -1.57 0.90 7.16
CA HIS A 293 -1.23 -0.52 7.29
C HIS A 293 -0.77 -1.05 5.94
N ALA A 294 0.14 -2.03 5.93
CA ALA A 294 0.44 -2.80 4.72
C ALA A 294 -0.18 -4.19 4.86
N SER A 295 -1.02 -4.56 3.90
CA SER A 295 -1.79 -5.82 3.85
C SER A 295 -0.92 -7.09 3.72
N GLY A 296 0.41 -6.98 3.80
CA GLY A 296 1.35 -8.08 3.58
C GLY A 296 1.38 -8.61 2.14
N ARG A 297 0.63 -8.02 1.20
CA ARG A 297 0.71 -8.38 -0.22
C ARG A 297 2.04 -7.87 -0.78
N ALA A 298 2.73 -8.73 -1.54
CA ALA A 298 4.09 -8.43 -1.99
C ALA A 298 4.15 -7.15 -2.82
N GLY A 299 3.23 -6.98 -3.79
CA GLY A 299 3.19 -5.81 -4.66
C GLY A 299 3.01 -4.50 -3.89
N GLU A 300 2.11 -4.48 -2.91
CA GLU A 300 1.89 -3.31 -2.06
C GLU A 300 3.15 -2.91 -1.28
N LYS A 301 3.83 -3.90 -0.67
CA LYS A 301 5.10 -3.66 0.02
C LYS A 301 6.18 -3.10 -0.92
N GLN A 302 6.30 -3.63 -2.14
CA GLN A 302 7.26 -3.11 -3.12
C GLN A 302 6.93 -1.66 -3.51
N ALA A 303 5.65 -1.38 -3.76
CA ALA A 303 5.20 -0.05 -4.15
C ALA A 303 5.44 0.99 -3.05
N PHE A 304 5.05 0.71 -1.80
CA PHE A 304 5.26 1.63 -0.69
C PHE A 304 6.74 1.84 -0.38
N ASN A 305 7.57 0.81 -0.50
CA ASN A 305 9.03 0.96 -0.41
C ASN A 305 9.59 1.88 -1.50
N ALA A 306 9.16 1.70 -2.75
CA ALA A 306 9.57 2.56 -3.86
C ALA A 306 9.12 4.02 -3.62
N LEU A 307 7.90 4.22 -3.09
CA LEU A 307 7.36 5.52 -2.69
C LEU A 307 8.03 6.12 -1.44
N LYS A 308 8.85 5.35 -0.72
CA LYS A 308 9.42 5.69 0.60
C LYS A 308 8.35 5.98 1.67
N LEU A 309 7.17 5.39 1.52
CA LEU A 309 6.11 5.45 2.51
C LEU A 309 6.20 4.22 3.40
N ARG A 310 6.41 4.43 4.70
CA ARG A 310 6.40 3.34 5.69
C ARG A 310 5.00 3.21 6.27
N PRO A 311 4.44 1.99 6.38
CA PRO A 311 3.21 1.77 7.10
C PRO A 311 3.31 2.29 8.53
N ALA A 312 2.27 2.98 9.01
CA ALA A 312 2.22 3.49 10.37
C ALA A 312 2.16 2.34 11.40
N MET A 313 1.46 1.26 11.07
CA MET A 313 1.31 0.07 11.90
C MET A 313 1.16 -1.20 11.06
N ASP A 314 1.23 -2.35 11.74
CA ASP A 314 0.95 -3.67 11.17
C ASP A 314 -0.21 -4.30 11.96
N LEU A 315 -1.37 -4.39 11.32
CA LEU A 315 -2.58 -5.00 11.85
C LEU A 315 -2.70 -6.50 11.54
N GLY A 316 -1.81 -7.05 10.71
CA GLY A 316 -1.94 -8.43 10.22
C GLY A 316 -3.17 -8.71 9.34
N VAL A 317 -3.90 -7.67 8.89
CA VAL A 317 -5.11 -7.84 8.04
C VAL A 317 -4.75 -7.87 6.55
N ARG A 318 -5.45 -8.69 5.76
CA ARG A 318 -5.24 -8.83 4.29
C ARG A 318 -6.48 -8.46 3.45
N LEU A 319 -7.38 -7.66 4.00
CA LEU A 319 -8.66 -7.28 3.37
C LEU A 319 -8.43 -6.39 2.13
N GLY A 320 -7.55 -5.38 2.24
CA GLY A 320 -7.22 -4.45 1.16
C GLY A 320 -8.31 -3.42 0.85
N ASP A 321 -8.08 -2.66 -0.23
CA ASP A 321 -9.05 -1.80 -0.92
C ASP A 321 -9.79 -0.78 -0.04
N GLY A 322 -9.08 -0.23 0.96
CA GLY A 322 -9.56 0.80 1.88
C GLY A 322 -10.05 0.26 3.22
N ALA A 323 -10.18 -1.07 3.40
CA ALA A 323 -10.64 -1.65 4.65
C ALA A 323 -9.67 -1.38 5.82
N ALA A 324 -8.36 -1.49 5.60
CA ALA A 324 -7.38 -1.19 6.63
C ALA A 324 -7.31 0.31 6.94
N ALA A 325 -7.49 1.16 5.92
CA ALA A 325 -7.64 2.60 6.15
C ALA A 325 -8.84 2.90 7.07
N LEU A 326 -10.00 2.29 6.82
CA LEU A 326 -11.18 2.44 7.68
C LEU A 326 -10.95 1.91 9.11
N LEU A 327 -10.28 0.76 9.26
CA LEU A 327 -9.96 0.17 10.56
C LEU A 327 -9.04 1.06 11.41
N THR A 328 -8.16 1.83 10.77
CA THR A 328 -7.20 2.71 11.47
C THR A 328 -7.73 4.12 11.74
N LEU A 329 -8.85 4.53 11.15
CA LEU A 329 -9.42 5.86 11.37
C LEU A 329 -9.63 6.22 12.84
N PRO A 330 -10.17 5.35 13.72
CA PRO A 330 -10.30 5.67 15.13
C PRO A 330 -8.96 5.96 15.82
N MET A 331 -7.89 5.25 15.42
CA MET A 331 -6.55 5.46 15.95
C MET A 331 -5.94 6.77 15.44
N LEU A 332 -6.20 7.12 14.18
CA LEU A 332 -5.81 8.42 13.62
C LEU A 332 -6.52 9.56 14.37
N THR A 333 -7.83 9.46 14.58
CA THR A 333 -8.60 10.43 15.37
C THR A 333 -8.04 10.58 16.77
N ALA A 334 -7.82 9.47 17.49
CA ALA A 334 -7.23 9.49 18.82
C ALA A 334 -5.82 10.11 18.81
N THR A 335 -5.02 9.85 17.78
CA THR A 335 -3.69 10.48 17.64
C THR A 335 -3.80 11.99 17.56
N VAL A 336 -4.70 12.52 16.73
CA VAL A 336 -4.90 13.97 16.59
C VAL A 336 -5.34 14.59 17.92
N GLU A 337 -6.29 13.97 18.62
CA GLU A 337 -6.76 14.45 19.92
C GLU A 337 -5.67 14.40 21.00
N LEU A 338 -4.88 13.33 21.04
CA LEU A 338 -3.77 13.18 21.96
C LEU A 338 -2.66 14.20 21.66
N THR A 339 -2.32 14.43 20.40
CA THR A 339 -1.34 15.46 20.01
C THR A 339 -1.84 16.86 20.40
N ALA A 340 -3.13 17.14 20.24
CA ALA A 340 -3.75 18.41 20.61
C ALA A 340 -3.74 18.64 22.14
N ALA A 341 -4.04 17.60 22.91
CA ALA A 341 -4.12 17.64 24.37
C ALA A 341 -2.76 17.52 25.08
N ALA A 342 -1.71 17.12 24.35
CA ALA A 342 -0.40 16.89 24.93
C ALA A 342 0.18 18.17 25.58
N PRO A 343 0.87 18.03 26.73
CA PRO A 343 1.54 19.16 27.36
C PRO A 343 2.48 19.84 26.37
N ARG A 344 2.34 21.16 26.21
CA ARG A 344 3.32 21.92 25.41
C ARG A 344 4.67 21.86 26.14
N PRO A 345 5.79 21.62 25.42
CA PRO A 345 7.09 21.77 26.02
C PRO A 345 7.17 23.18 26.62
N ALA A 346 7.64 23.27 27.87
CA ALA A 346 7.87 24.56 28.50
C ALA A 346 8.75 25.39 27.56
N GLU A 347 8.38 26.65 27.31
CA GLU A 347 9.30 27.56 26.64
C GLU A 347 10.61 27.54 27.43
N PRO A 348 11.77 27.44 26.76
CA PRO A 348 13.03 27.54 27.46
C PRO A 348 13.00 28.85 28.24
N GLU A 349 13.08 28.76 29.58
CA GLU A 349 13.20 29.98 30.38
C GLU A 349 14.40 30.74 29.82
N PRO A 350 14.27 32.06 29.56
CA PRO A 350 15.39 32.83 29.06
C PRO A 350 16.56 32.59 30.02
N GLU A 351 17.68 32.09 29.48
CA GLU A 351 18.85 31.82 30.29
C GLU A 351 19.10 33.06 31.16
N PRO A 352 19.25 32.91 32.48
CA PRO A 352 19.56 34.05 33.32
C PRO A 352 20.82 34.67 32.74
N VAL A 353 20.68 35.90 32.24
CA VAL A 353 21.82 36.70 31.79
C VAL A 353 22.66 36.89 33.03
N LEU A 354 23.67 36.02 33.21
CA LEU A 354 24.63 36.18 34.27
C LEU A 354 25.24 37.56 34.05
N PRO A 355 25.22 38.45 35.06
CA PRO A 355 25.89 39.72 34.92
C PRO A 355 27.34 39.41 34.54
N VAL A 356 27.78 39.92 33.39
CA VAL A 356 29.21 39.92 33.06
C VAL A 356 29.88 40.66 34.21
N SER A 357 30.63 39.92 35.02
CA SER A 357 31.43 40.49 36.09
C SER A 357 32.49 41.36 35.42
N THR A 358 32.31 42.68 35.46
CA THR A 358 33.40 43.62 35.18
C THR A 358 34.15 43.84 36.49
N ASP A 359 34.75 42.79 37.03
CA ASP A 359 35.66 42.92 38.17
C ASP A 359 37.00 43.44 37.62
N PRO A 360 37.46 44.65 38.00
CA PRO A 360 38.69 45.23 37.46
C PRO A 360 39.97 44.47 37.81
N ASP A 361 39.89 43.50 38.74
CA ASP A 361 41.02 42.74 39.27
C ASP A 361 41.11 41.30 38.74
N GLU A 362 40.22 40.89 37.83
CA GLU A 362 40.37 39.60 37.14
C GLU A 362 41.45 39.71 36.06
N VAL A 363 42.67 39.29 36.41
CA VAL A 363 43.82 39.23 35.51
C VAL A 363 43.53 38.29 34.35
N ILE A 364 43.04 38.86 33.24
CA ILE A 364 43.01 38.21 31.94
C ILE A 364 44.46 37.86 31.58
N GLY A 365 44.79 36.57 31.62
CA GLY A 365 46.05 36.04 31.11
C GLY A 365 46.25 36.51 29.67
N GLY A 366 47.22 37.40 29.49
CA GLY A 366 47.45 38.11 28.24
C GLY A 366 47.70 37.17 27.06
N VAL A 367 46.90 37.36 26.01
CA VAL A 367 47.25 37.00 24.63
C VAL A 367 48.32 37.97 24.16
N GLY A 368 49.58 37.58 24.36
CA GLY A 368 50.76 38.32 23.89
C GLY A 368 51.24 37.80 22.54
N GLY A 369 50.92 38.56 21.50
CA GLY A 369 51.83 38.89 20.38
C GLY A 369 52.35 37.75 19.50
N TYR A 370 51.70 37.55 18.34
CA TYR A 370 52.36 37.00 17.16
C TYR A 370 53.28 38.07 16.60
N ASP A 371 54.59 37.92 16.77
CA ASP A 371 55.58 38.72 16.07
C ASP A 371 56.21 37.90 14.95
N ALA A 372 55.99 38.37 13.73
CA ALA A 372 56.49 37.77 12.49
C ALA A 372 57.81 38.46 12.12
N GLY A 373 58.94 37.79 12.39
CA GLY A 373 60.29 38.23 12.01
C GLY A 373 61.09 37.11 11.33
N PRO A 374 62.04 37.44 10.43
CA PRO A 374 62.39 36.61 9.27
C PRO A 374 63.45 35.52 9.54
N ARG A 375 63.38 34.47 8.72
CA ARG A 375 64.33 33.34 8.63
C ARG A 375 65.77 33.79 8.31
N GLY A 376 66.75 33.17 8.99
CA GLY A 376 68.16 33.07 8.58
C GLY A 376 68.55 31.61 8.25
N PRO A 377 69.66 31.36 7.52
CA PRO A 377 69.85 30.12 6.75
C PRO A 377 70.87 29.10 7.32
N GLU A 378 70.87 27.92 6.67
CA GLU A 378 71.89 26.84 6.57
C GLU A 378 72.06 25.84 7.75
N GLU A 379 71.70 24.55 7.58
CA GLU A 379 72.48 23.40 7.01
C GLU A 379 73.39 22.72 8.08
N ALA A 380 73.56 21.40 8.22
CA ALA A 380 73.38 20.25 7.34
C ALA A 380 73.42 18.89 8.10
N ALA A 381 73.01 17.83 7.37
CA ALA A 381 73.40 16.39 7.44
C ALA A 381 72.88 15.50 8.61
N SER A 382 71.92 14.56 8.42
CA SER A 382 71.85 13.27 7.66
C SER A 382 72.11 12.03 8.55
N PRO A 383 71.62 10.79 8.24
CA PRO A 383 70.47 10.36 7.43
C PRO A 383 69.60 9.22 8.08
N ALA A 384 68.58 8.75 7.35
CA ALA A 384 67.68 7.60 7.64
C ALA A 384 68.37 6.21 7.57
N PRO A 385 67.70 5.07 7.92
CA PRO A 385 66.83 4.40 6.94
C PRO A 385 65.62 3.59 7.50
N GLU A 386 64.98 2.89 6.56
CA GLU A 386 63.67 2.24 6.44
C GLU A 386 63.43 0.89 7.17
N VAL A 387 62.13 0.58 7.33
CA VAL A 387 61.37 -0.68 7.05
C VAL A 387 62.03 -2.05 7.29
N THR A 388 61.36 -2.93 8.05
CA THR A 388 61.03 -4.32 7.65
C THR A 388 60.02 -5.00 8.60
N THR A 389 59.33 -5.98 8.02
CA THR A 389 58.14 -6.73 8.44
C THR A 389 58.38 -7.99 9.30
N ALA A 390 57.33 -8.36 10.05
CA ALA A 390 56.82 -9.70 10.42
C ALA A 390 57.57 -10.60 11.43
N THR A 391 56.84 -11.12 12.44
CA THR A 391 56.43 -12.54 12.61
C THR A 391 55.54 -12.73 13.87
N ALA A 392 54.59 -13.68 13.83
CA ALA A 392 53.52 -14.02 14.78
C ALA A 392 53.97 -14.74 16.10
N PRO A 393 53.04 -14.99 17.05
CA PRO A 393 52.42 -16.34 17.23
C PRO A 393 50.90 -16.29 17.58
N ASP A 394 50.05 -17.20 17.08
CA ASP A 394 49.61 -18.52 17.62
C ASP A 394 48.89 -18.48 18.97
N GLU A 395 47.58 -18.73 18.98
CA GLU A 395 46.85 -19.25 20.15
C GLU A 395 45.58 -20.02 19.76
N SER A 396 45.42 -21.17 20.42
CA SER A 396 44.53 -22.30 20.13
C SER A 396 43.16 -22.16 20.79
N ALA A 397 42.11 -22.63 20.10
CA ALA A 397 40.71 -22.59 20.52
C ALA A 397 40.27 -23.83 21.36
N PRO A 398 39.21 -23.72 22.17
CA PRO A 398 38.32 -24.85 22.46
C PRO A 398 36.86 -24.62 22.02
N ALA A 399 36.17 -25.74 21.76
CA ALA A 399 34.85 -25.93 21.15
C ALA A 399 33.63 -25.42 21.99
N PRO A 400 32.45 -25.23 21.36
CA PRO A 400 31.24 -24.76 22.06
C PRO A 400 30.45 -25.90 22.75
N PRO A 401 29.80 -25.64 23.90
CA PRO A 401 28.85 -26.59 24.48
C PRO A 401 27.42 -26.38 23.94
N SER A 402 26.81 -27.50 23.58
CA SER A 402 25.38 -27.70 23.30
C SER A 402 24.61 -28.06 24.59
N ALA A 403 23.44 -27.47 24.83
CA ALA A 403 22.20 -28.11 25.32
C ALA A 403 21.19 -27.04 25.78
N ASP A 404 20.03 -27.02 25.13
CA ASP A 404 18.83 -26.27 25.53
C ASP A 404 18.26 -26.75 26.88
N PRO A 405 17.74 -25.85 27.74
CA PRO A 405 16.85 -26.24 28.82
C PRO A 405 15.39 -26.38 28.32
N ALA A 406 14.76 -27.50 28.71
CA ALA A 406 13.37 -27.84 28.42
C ALA A 406 12.35 -26.82 28.98
N PRO A 407 11.14 -26.70 28.37
CA PRO A 407 10.10 -25.78 28.83
C PRO A 407 9.41 -26.28 30.12
N PRO A 408 8.85 -25.37 30.94
CA PRO A 408 8.12 -25.75 32.16
C PRO A 408 6.78 -26.43 31.85
N ALA A 409 6.40 -27.38 32.70
CA ALA A 409 5.17 -28.16 32.60
C ALA A 409 3.91 -27.33 32.91
N ASP A 410 2.86 -27.54 32.09
CA ASP A 410 1.51 -27.01 32.25
C ASP A 410 0.82 -27.55 33.53
N PRO A 411 0.08 -26.72 34.29
CA PRO A 411 -0.80 -27.21 35.33
C PRO A 411 -2.11 -27.77 34.72
N ALA A 412 -2.47 -28.98 35.14
CA ALA A 412 -3.63 -29.74 34.69
C ALA A 412 -4.94 -28.93 34.67
N LEU A 413 -5.63 -28.95 33.53
CA LEU A 413 -7.03 -28.58 33.37
C LEU A 413 -7.91 -29.82 33.59
N ASP A 414 -8.83 -29.72 34.54
CA ASP A 414 -9.89 -30.71 34.79
C ASP A 414 -10.81 -30.86 33.56
N ALA A 415 -11.17 -32.11 33.28
CA ALA A 415 -12.03 -32.52 32.18
C ALA A 415 -13.49 -32.05 32.32
N PRO A 416 -14.22 -31.77 31.22
CA PRO A 416 -15.67 -31.70 31.27
C PRO A 416 -16.28 -33.09 31.01
N ALA A 417 -17.27 -33.44 31.84
CA ALA A 417 -18.19 -34.55 31.60
C ALA A 417 -19.40 -34.06 30.79
N ASP A 418 -19.93 -34.92 29.93
CA ASP A 418 -21.17 -34.75 29.16
C ASP A 418 -21.95 -36.09 29.18
N PRO A 419 -23.22 -36.19 28.73
CA PRO A 419 -24.49 -35.60 29.18
C PRO A 419 -25.51 -36.67 29.67
N ALA A 420 -26.63 -36.26 30.29
CA ALA A 420 -27.99 -36.78 29.97
C ALA A 420 -29.13 -36.21 30.86
N ALA A 421 -30.28 -35.97 30.19
CA ALA A 421 -31.69 -36.01 30.65
C ALA A 421 -32.49 -34.69 30.83
N VAL A 422 -33.18 -34.26 29.76
CA VAL A 422 -34.65 -34.12 29.55
C VAL A 422 -35.53 -33.97 30.82
N ASP A 423 -36.42 -32.97 31.00
CA ASP A 423 -37.70 -32.68 30.30
C ASP A 423 -38.28 -31.27 30.71
N PRO A 424 -39.24 -30.65 29.97
CA PRO A 424 -39.62 -29.25 30.06
C PRO A 424 -40.94 -28.99 30.84
N ALA A 425 -41.14 -27.73 31.24
CA ALA A 425 -42.48 -27.18 31.48
C ALA A 425 -42.47 -25.65 31.33
N ASP A 426 -43.26 -25.16 30.38
CA ASP A 426 -43.73 -23.78 30.24
C ASP A 426 -44.94 -23.57 31.19
N PRO A 427 -45.29 -22.33 31.61
CA PRO A 427 -46.26 -21.58 30.79
C PRO A 427 -46.08 -20.05 30.74
N ALA A 428 -46.24 -19.52 29.52
CA ALA A 428 -47.11 -18.42 29.09
C ALA A 428 -47.08 -17.05 29.82
N VAL A 429 -46.77 -16.00 29.04
CA VAL A 429 -47.46 -14.69 29.10
C VAL A 429 -47.60 -14.13 27.67
N ASP A 430 -48.85 -13.97 27.24
CA ASP A 430 -49.32 -13.20 26.07
C ASP A 430 -49.10 -11.68 26.28
N ASP A 431 -48.68 -10.96 25.23
CA ASP A 431 -49.15 -9.59 24.98
C ASP A 431 -49.16 -9.30 23.46
N PRO A 432 -50.31 -8.92 22.86
CA PRO A 432 -50.49 -8.77 21.43
C PRO A 432 -50.31 -7.30 21.01
N THR A 433 -49.65 -7.04 19.88
CA THR A 433 -50.08 -6.10 18.82
C THR A 433 -48.95 -5.78 17.85
N ASP A 434 -48.94 -6.49 16.71
CA ASP A 434 -48.35 -6.00 15.45
C ASP A 434 -49.36 -6.30 14.33
N PRO A 435 -49.89 -5.29 13.62
CA PRO A 435 -50.66 -5.51 12.42
C PRO A 435 -49.90 -4.97 11.22
N LEU A 436 -49.20 -5.82 10.45
CA LEU A 436 -48.95 -5.67 9.01
C LEU A 436 -48.27 -6.94 8.45
N ALA A 437 -49.04 -8.03 8.34
CA ALA A 437 -48.67 -9.21 7.56
C ALA A 437 -49.42 -9.21 6.21
N VAL A 438 -48.68 -9.36 5.12
CA VAL A 438 -49.18 -9.69 3.78
C VAL A 438 -48.70 -11.12 3.47
N ASP A 439 -49.64 -12.03 3.28
CA ASP A 439 -49.42 -13.44 2.92
C ASP A 439 -48.80 -13.63 1.53
N PRO A 440 -47.98 -14.67 1.31
CA PRO A 440 -47.79 -15.30 0.02
C PRO A 440 -48.48 -16.69 -0.06
N GLU A 441 -49.23 -16.89 -1.15
CA GLU A 441 -49.90 -18.16 -1.54
C GLU A 441 -48.93 -19.17 -2.23
N PRO A 442 -49.32 -20.46 -2.40
CA PRO A 442 -48.44 -21.60 -2.15
C PRO A 442 -47.86 -22.32 -3.39
N ALA A 443 -46.86 -23.16 -3.10
CA ALA A 443 -46.10 -23.99 -4.03
C ALA A 443 -46.86 -25.23 -4.54
N GLU A 444 -46.78 -25.49 -5.85
CA GLU A 444 -47.19 -26.74 -6.49
C GLU A 444 -46.05 -27.78 -6.52
N ARG A 445 -46.40 -29.03 -6.21
CA ARG A 445 -45.54 -30.23 -6.22
C ARG A 445 -45.61 -30.96 -7.57
N ARG A 446 -44.49 -31.53 -8.03
CA ARG A 446 -44.30 -32.91 -8.61
C ARG A 446 -42.89 -33.09 -9.22
N PRO A 447 -42.39 -34.32 -9.45
CA PRO A 447 -42.11 -35.41 -8.52
C PRO A 447 -40.66 -35.95 -8.66
N ALA A 448 -40.28 -36.88 -7.77
CA ALA A 448 -38.96 -37.50 -7.66
C ALA A 448 -38.66 -38.59 -8.73
N ALA A 449 -37.39 -38.66 -9.11
CA ALA A 449 -36.63 -39.82 -9.61
C ALA A 449 -35.17 -39.55 -9.21
N GLY A 450 -34.31 -40.43 -8.72
CA GLY A 450 -34.29 -41.87 -8.48
C GLY A 450 -32.81 -42.13 -8.15
N VAL A 451 -32.53 -42.68 -6.97
CA VAL A 451 -31.18 -42.92 -6.43
C VAL A 451 -30.70 -44.31 -6.89
N ASP A 452 -29.42 -44.44 -7.23
CA ASP A 452 -28.63 -45.66 -6.96
C ASP A 452 -27.17 -45.29 -6.60
N PRO A 453 -26.49 -45.99 -5.68
CA PRO A 453 -25.46 -45.44 -4.79
C PRO A 453 -24.01 -45.87 -5.11
N GLY A 454 -23.06 -45.17 -4.52
CA GLY A 454 -21.65 -45.53 -4.47
C GLY A 454 -20.88 -44.65 -3.47
N ASP A 455 -20.98 -45.01 -2.19
CA ASP A 455 -20.28 -44.46 -1.00
C ASP A 455 -18.86 -45.09 -0.86
N PRO A 456 -17.96 -44.73 0.09
CA PRO A 456 -17.75 -43.50 0.88
C PRO A 456 -16.29 -42.98 0.82
N ALA A 457 -16.06 -41.72 1.22
CA ALA A 457 -14.93 -41.36 2.08
C ALA A 457 -15.19 -40.01 2.78
N LEU A 458 -15.44 -40.10 4.08
CA LEU A 458 -15.49 -39.01 5.04
C LEU A 458 -14.20 -38.18 5.03
N VAL A 459 -14.35 -36.86 5.05
CA VAL A 459 -13.29 -35.93 5.47
C VAL A 459 -13.86 -35.12 6.62
N ASP A 460 -13.33 -35.37 7.82
CA ASP A 460 -13.58 -34.54 9.01
C ASP A 460 -13.00 -33.13 8.79
N PRO A 461 -13.59 -32.08 9.39
CA PRO A 461 -13.07 -30.72 9.30
C PRO A 461 -11.77 -30.58 10.10
N VAL A 462 -10.70 -30.14 9.43
CA VAL A 462 -9.40 -29.83 10.03
C VAL A 462 -9.47 -28.50 10.77
N ASP A 463 -9.07 -28.52 12.04
CA ASP A 463 -8.89 -27.37 12.94
C ASP A 463 -7.74 -26.46 12.46
N PRO A 464 -7.97 -25.16 12.20
CA PRO A 464 -6.97 -24.27 11.58
C PRO A 464 -5.90 -23.70 12.54
N LEU A 465 -5.75 -24.22 13.77
CA LEU A 465 -4.81 -23.66 14.76
C LEU A 465 -3.66 -24.57 15.22
N ALA A 466 -3.44 -25.74 14.61
CA ALA A 466 -2.27 -26.57 14.92
C ALA A 466 -1.12 -26.33 13.92
N VAL A 467 -0.20 -25.43 14.27
CA VAL A 467 1.15 -25.35 13.67
C VAL A 467 2.14 -25.65 14.78
N ASP A 468 2.87 -26.75 14.65
CA ASP A 468 4.17 -26.92 15.29
C ASP A 468 5.19 -27.42 14.25
N PRO A 469 6.39 -26.81 14.15
CA PRO A 469 7.38 -27.17 13.15
C PRO A 469 8.48 -28.06 13.74
N GLU A 470 8.98 -29.05 12.98
CA GLU A 470 10.40 -29.43 13.00
C GLU A 470 10.78 -30.27 11.74
N PRO A 471 12.04 -30.18 11.26
CA PRO A 471 12.43 -30.64 9.92
C PRO A 471 13.03 -32.06 9.94
N ALA A 472 12.51 -32.95 9.10
CA ALA A 472 13.11 -34.27 8.90
C ALA A 472 14.30 -34.21 7.93
N GLU A 473 15.49 -34.45 8.47
CA GLU A 473 16.73 -34.77 7.77
C GLU A 473 16.53 -35.92 6.76
N ARG A 474 16.99 -35.74 5.52
CA ARG A 474 17.10 -36.84 4.54
C ARG A 474 18.55 -37.30 4.41
N ARG A 475 18.81 -38.52 4.88
CA ARG A 475 19.97 -39.34 4.47
C ARG A 475 19.81 -39.80 3.00
N PRO A 476 20.91 -39.92 2.22
CA PRO A 476 20.85 -40.35 0.84
C PRO A 476 20.79 -41.88 0.71
N ALA A 477 19.96 -42.36 -0.22
CA ALA A 477 19.91 -43.78 -0.59
C ALA A 477 21.00 -44.12 -1.62
N ALA A 478 21.73 -45.20 -1.33
CA ALA A 478 22.68 -45.83 -2.22
C ALA A 478 21.98 -46.54 -3.39
N GLY A 479 22.58 -46.48 -4.58
CA GLY A 479 22.10 -47.16 -5.78
C GLY A 479 23.15 -47.21 -6.90
N VAL A 480 24.07 -48.18 -6.78
CA VAL A 480 24.71 -48.99 -7.83
C VAL A 480 25.17 -48.32 -9.15
N LYS A 481 26.51 -48.25 -9.34
CA LYS A 481 27.19 -48.10 -10.65
C LYS A 481 27.50 -49.47 -11.27
N PRO A 482 27.40 -49.63 -12.60
CA PRO A 482 28.28 -50.51 -13.37
C PRO A 482 29.47 -49.73 -13.93
N GLY A 483 30.65 -50.36 -13.93
CA GLY A 483 31.94 -49.75 -14.21
C GLY A 483 32.34 -49.63 -15.68
N ASP A 484 33.40 -48.83 -15.84
CA ASP A 484 34.52 -48.86 -16.78
C ASP A 484 34.30 -49.00 -18.29
N GLY A 485 34.78 -47.97 -19.00
CA GLY A 485 35.03 -47.96 -20.43
C GLY A 485 35.78 -46.70 -20.84
N ALA A 486 37.09 -46.66 -20.56
CA ALA A 486 38.01 -45.63 -21.01
C ALA A 486 38.13 -45.58 -22.54
N ALA A 487 38.29 -44.37 -23.11
CA ALA A 487 38.91 -44.16 -24.42
C ALA A 487 39.60 -42.76 -24.46
N PRO A 488 40.66 -42.58 -25.25
CA PRO A 488 41.75 -41.66 -24.93
C PRO A 488 41.75 -40.35 -25.73
N SER A 489 42.62 -39.46 -25.24
CA SER A 489 43.24 -38.28 -25.86
C SER A 489 43.30 -38.22 -27.40
N GLY A 490 43.01 -37.04 -27.93
CA GLY A 490 43.48 -36.55 -29.24
C GLY A 490 42.94 -35.15 -29.54
N GLY A 491 43.82 -34.14 -29.55
CA GLY A 491 43.53 -32.77 -29.98
C GLY A 491 44.03 -31.70 -29.03
#